data_AF-A0A520A3S1-F1
#
_entry.id   AF-A0A520A3S1-F1
#
_cell.length_a   1.000
_cell.length_b   1.000
_cell.length_c   1.000
_cell.angle_alpha   90.00
_cell.angle_beta   90.00
_cell.angle_gamma   90.00
#
_symmetry.space_group_name_H-M   'P 1'
#
loop_
_entity.id
_entity.type
_entity.pdbx_description
1 polymer ?
#
loop_
_entity_poly.entity_id
_entity_poly.type
_entity_poly.pdbx_seq_one_letter_code
_entity_poly.pdbx_strand_id
1 'polypeptide(L)'
;MKLLGRLMYEVERRTAIAKDYLFILFKIVNPKIAERGIWHSDELATVDKFRLLIEANYKDERKPSFYAGELGLSVEKLRVLLKNVLGKRFYDVLNARAFAEANVLLLTDMPIGDIAYEVGFSHSSHFDMTYIRFYGISPGTYRKRNRKS
;
A
#
# COMPACT_ATOMS: atom_id res chain seq x y z
N MET A 1 29.00 21.36 7.14
CA MET A 1 28.34 20.44 6.18
C MET A 1 29.23 19.32 5.59
N LYS A 2 30.57 19.46 5.43
CA LYS A 2 31.41 18.38 4.83
C LYS A 2 31.60 17.11 5.70
N LEU A 3 31.52 17.21 7.02
CA LEU A 3 31.69 16.05 7.93
C LEU A 3 30.51 15.06 7.87
N LEU A 4 29.27 15.58 7.80
CA LEU A 4 28.07 14.74 7.74
C LEU A 4 28.00 13.93 6.45
N GLY A 5 28.35 14.53 5.31
CA GLY A 5 28.43 13.81 4.04
C GLY A 5 29.46 12.69 4.05
N ARG A 6 30.61 12.89 4.73
CA ARG A 6 31.66 11.86 4.86
C ARG A 6 31.23 10.73 5.80
N LEU A 7 30.52 11.06 6.87
CA LEU A 7 29.99 10.09 7.82
C LEU A 7 28.87 9.26 7.19
N MET A 8 27.95 9.89 6.46
CA MET A 8 26.90 9.19 5.71
C MET A 8 27.48 8.27 4.64
N TYR A 9 28.47 8.73 3.87
CA TYR A 9 29.16 7.91 2.87
C TYR A 9 29.87 6.69 3.48
N GLU A 10 30.51 6.86 4.64
CA GLU A 10 31.18 5.76 5.34
C GLU A 10 30.17 4.75 5.93
N VAL A 11 29.03 5.23 6.43
CA VAL A 11 27.93 4.38 6.89
C VAL A 11 27.30 3.61 5.72
N GLU A 12 27.10 4.25 4.57
CA GLU A 12 26.60 3.60 3.35
C GLU A 12 27.57 2.54 2.84
N ARG A 13 28.88 2.83 2.77
CA ARG A 13 29.89 1.84 2.36
C ARG A 13 29.96 0.63 3.30
N ARG A 14 29.87 0.86 4.62
CA ARG A 14 29.92 -0.24 5.60
C ARG A 14 28.67 -1.11 5.59
N THR A 15 27.51 -0.50 5.34
CA THR A 15 26.24 -1.25 5.24
C THR A 15 26.06 -1.94 3.89
N ALA A 16 26.71 -1.47 2.82
CA ALA A 16 26.70 -2.12 1.52
C ALA A 16 27.24 -3.56 1.60
N ILE A 17 28.41 -3.72 2.22
CA ILE A 17 29.04 -5.04 2.41
C ILE A 17 28.11 -5.96 3.22
N ALA A 18 27.54 -5.47 4.32
CA ALA A 18 26.62 -6.26 5.14
C ALA A 18 25.35 -6.70 4.39
N LYS A 19 24.80 -5.84 3.52
CA LYS A 19 23.67 -6.16 2.65
C LYS A 19 24.04 -7.24 1.62
N ASP A 20 25.23 -7.14 1.02
CA ASP A 20 25.72 -8.12 0.06
C ASP A 20 25.91 -9.49 0.71
N TYR A 21 26.49 -9.54 1.91
CA TYR A 21 26.63 -10.78 2.67
C TYR A 21 25.27 -11.36 3.09
N LEU A 22 24.34 -10.53 3.57
CA LEU A 22 23.01 -10.98 3.95
C LEU A 22 22.26 -11.57 2.76
N PHE A 23 22.40 -10.96 1.58
CA PHE A 23 21.82 -11.44 0.33
C PHE A 23 22.40 -12.80 -0.09
N ILE A 24 23.73 -12.98 0.02
CA ILE A 24 24.38 -14.27 -0.27
C ILE A 24 23.92 -15.36 0.71
N LEU A 25 23.87 -15.06 2.01
CA LEU A 25 23.38 -16.01 3.03
C LEU A 25 21.92 -16.39 2.80
N PHE A 26 21.08 -15.43 2.41
CA PHE A 26 19.67 -15.68 2.09
C PHE A 26 19.51 -16.60 0.87
N LYS A 27 20.36 -16.45 -0.15
CA LYS A 27 20.41 -17.34 -1.33
C LYS A 27 20.79 -18.78 -0.97
N ILE A 28 21.71 -18.95 -0.02
CA ILE A 28 22.18 -20.28 0.43
C ILE A 28 21.10 -20.99 1.27
N VAL A 29 20.48 -20.27 2.21
CA VAL A 29 19.46 -20.82 3.11
C VAL A 29 18.18 -21.18 2.36
N ASN A 30 17.90 -20.51 1.24
CA ASN A 30 16.70 -20.75 0.45
C ASN A 30 16.98 -20.66 -1.06
N PRO A 31 17.51 -21.72 -1.70
CA PRO A 31 17.98 -21.67 -3.08
C PRO A 31 16.86 -21.37 -4.10
N LYS A 32 15.59 -21.63 -3.77
CA LYS A 32 14.43 -21.22 -4.58
C LYS A 32 14.21 -19.70 -4.57
N ILE A 33 14.75 -18.98 -3.59
CA ILE A 33 14.75 -17.52 -3.53
C ILE A 33 15.88 -16.95 -4.41
N ALA A 34 16.99 -17.67 -4.55
CA ALA A 34 18.10 -17.25 -5.41
C ALA A 34 17.75 -17.20 -6.90
N GLU A 35 16.89 -18.11 -7.37
CA GLU A 35 16.34 -18.09 -8.75
C GLU A 35 15.35 -16.94 -8.99
N ARG A 36 14.70 -16.43 -7.92
CA ARG A 36 13.94 -15.16 -7.94
C ARG A 36 14.82 -13.93 -7.62
N GLY A 37 16.08 -14.15 -7.28
CA GLY A 37 16.96 -13.22 -6.57
C GLY A 37 17.81 -12.34 -7.47
N ILE A 38 17.20 -11.77 -8.50
CA ILE A 38 17.66 -10.55 -9.22
C ILE A 38 16.52 -9.48 -9.22
N TRP A 39 15.31 -9.83 -8.78
CA TRP A 39 14.11 -9.00 -8.82
C TRP A 39 13.83 -8.26 -7.50
N HIS A 40 14.54 -7.19 -7.13
CA HIS A 40 14.11 -6.46 -5.91
C HIS A 40 14.22 -4.92 -5.95
N SER A 41 15.05 -4.26 -6.77
CA SER A 41 15.04 -2.78 -6.82
C SER A 41 13.84 -2.25 -7.61
N ASP A 42 13.61 -2.80 -8.81
CA ASP A 42 12.74 -2.18 -9.79
C ASP A 42 11.26 -2.44 -9.48
N GLU A 43 10.94 -3.65 -9.00
CA GLU A 43 9.58 -3.98 -8.52
C GLU A 43 9.23 -3.19 -7.26
N LEU A 44 10.16 -3.04 -6.30
CA LEU A 44 9.94 -2.21 -5.12
C LEU A 44 9.74 -0.74 -5.50
N ALA A 45 10.60 -0.19 -6.37
CA ALA A 45 10.45 1.16 -6.89
C ALA A 45 9.12 1.35 -7.64
N THR A 46 8.67 0.34 -8.38
CA THR A 46 7.37 0.37 -9.07
C THR A 46 6.21 0.33 -8.07
N VAL A 47 6.32 -0.45 -6.99
CA VAL A 47 5.33 -0.48 -5.91
C VAL A 47 5.30 0.84 -5.13
N ASP A 48 6.43 1.51 -4.95
CA ASP A 48 6.45 2.83 -4.33
C ASP A 48 5.78 3.88 -5.23
N LYS A 49 6.00 3.84 -6.55
CA LYS A 49 5.22 4.64 -7.51
C LYS A 49 3.73 4.32 -7.44
N PHE A 50 3.36 3.03 -7.38
CA PHE A 50 1.97 2.61 -7.21
C PHE A 50 1.34 3.19 -5.95
N ARG A 51 2.07 3.20 -4.81
CA ARG A 51 1.58 3.82 -3.57
C ARG A 51 1.32 5.30 -3.72
N LEU A 52 2.24 6.04 -4.37
CA LEU A 52 2.03 7.46 -4.65
C LEU A 52 0.80 7.70 -5.54
N LEU A 53 0.58 6.85 -6.55
CA LEU A 53 -0.61 6.92 -7.38
C LEU A 53 -1.88 6.64 -6.57
N ILE A 54 -1.87 5.66 -5.67
CA ILE A 54 -3.00 5.36 -4.77
C ILE A 54 -3.29 6.58 -3.90
N GLU A 55 -2.29 7.16 -3.25
CA GLU A 55 -2.47 8.35 -2.41
C GLU A 55 -3.10 9.51 -3.16
N ALA A 56 -2.66 9.76 -4.39
CA ALA A 56 -3.14 10.86 -5.20
C ALA A 56 -4.53 10.63 -5.80
N ASN A 57 -4.93 9.38 -6.06
CA ASN A 57 -6.09 9.10 -6.92
C ASN A 57 -7.15 8.16 -6.33
N TYR A 58 -6.99 7.61 -5.12
CA TYR A 58 -7.90 6.56 -4.60
C TYR A 58 -9.38 6.98 -4.53
N LYS A 59 -9.67 8.29 -4.42
CA LYS A 59 -11.03 8.83 -4.37
C LYS A 59 -11.71 8.70 -5.73
N ASP A 60 -11.05 9.17 -6.78
CA ASP A 60 -11.64 9.29 -8.11
C ASP A 60 -11.41 8.05 -8.98
N GLU A 61 -10.26 7.38 -8.81
CA GLU A 61 -9.85 6.25 -9.64
C GLU A 61 -9.84 4.94 -8.85
N ARG A 62 -10.82 4.08 -9.14
CA ARG A 62 -10.97 2.78 -8.48
C ARG A 62 -10.69 1.58 -9.38
N LYS A 63 -10.38 1.81 -10.65
CA LYS A 63 -10.15 0.73 -11.62
C LYS A 63 -8.67 0.34 -11.66
N PRO A 64 -8.32 -0.95 -11.58
CA PRO A 64 -6.93 -1.38 -11.68
C PRO A 64 -6.28 -1.03 -13.02
N SER A 65 -7.09 -0.85 -14.08
CA SER A 65 -6.62 -0.43 -15.40
C SER A 65 -5.96 0.94 -15.41
N PHE A 66 -6.46 1.89 -14.61
CA PHE A 66 -5.87 3.22 -14.48
C PHE A 66 -4.44 3.11 -13.95
N TYR A 67 -4.28 2.51 -12.76
CA TYR A 67 -2.97 2.35 -12.11
C TYR A 67 -2.00 1.50 -12.93
N ALA A 68 -2.49 0.48 -13.63
CA ALA A 68 -1.65 -0.30 -14.53
C ALA A 68 -1.14 0.57 -15.69
N GLY A 69 -2.01 1.38 -16.30
CA GLY A 69 -1.65 2.30 -17.37
C GLY A 69 -0.61 3.33 -16.95
N GLU A 70 -0.82 3.98 -15.79
CA GLU A 70 0.13 4.97 -15.23
C GLU A 70 1.51 4.38 -14.91
N LEU A 71 1.58 3.07 -14.67
CA LEU A 71 2.83 2.36 -14.42
C LEU A 71 3.43 1.72 -15.69
N GLY A 72 2.77 1.85 -16.85
CA GLY A 72 3.20 1.18 -18.09
C GLY A 72 3.07 -0.33 -18.04
N LEU A 73 2.14 -0.86 -17.24
CA LEU A 73 1.92 -2.28 -17.01
C LEU A 73 0.58 -2.74 -17.58
N SER A 74 0.46 -4.05 -17.84
CA SER A 74 -0.86 -4.67 -17.95
C SER A 74 -1.47 -4.86 -16.56
N VAL A 75 -2.81 -4.96 -16.49
CA VAL A 75 -3.52 -5.23 -15.24
C VAL A 75 -3.05 -6.55 -14.59
N GLU A 76 -2.74 -7.56 -15.40
CA GLU A 76 -2.23 -8.83 -14.89
C GLU A 76 -0.82 -8.68 -14.31
N LYS A 77 0.07 -7.92 -14.95
CA LYS A 77 1.40 -7.60 -14.39
C LYS A 77 1.28 -6.85 -13.07
N LEU A 78 0.40 -5.85 -12.99
CA LEU A 78 0.12 -5.14 -11.74
C LEU A 78 -0.36 -6.12 -10.64
N ARG A 79 -1.26 -7.03 -10.96
CA ARG A 79 -1.75 -8.03 -10.00
C ARG A 79 -0.63 -8.91 -9.48
N VAL A 80 0.21 -9.45 -10.38
CA VAL A 80 1.35 -10.29 -10.01
C VAL A 80 2.34 -9.50 -9.16
N LEU A 81 2.67 -8.27 -9.54
CA LEU A 81 3.55 -7.37 -8.80
C LEU A 81 3.06 -7.16 -7.36
N LEU A 82 1.79 -6.75 -7.18
CA LEU A 82 1.23 -6.50 -5.85
C LEU A 82 1.18 -7.79 -5.00
N LYS A 83 0.86 -8.93 -5.63
CA LYS A 83 0.85 -10.21 -4.92
C LYS A 83 2.25 -10.63 -4.48
N ASN A 84 3.27 -10.42 -5.32
CA ASN A 84 4.65 -10.82 -5.04
C ASN A 84 5.29 -9.92 -3.99
N VAL A 85 5.12 -8.60 -4.12
CA VAL A 85 5.82 -7.62 -3.28
C VAL A 85 5.05 -7.34 -1.98
N LEU A 86 3.72 -7.18 -2.04
CA LEU A 86 2.90 -6.80 -0.89
C LEU A 86 2.13 -7.98 -0.28
N GLY A 87 2.00 -9.09 -1.01
CA GLY A 87 1.11 -10.19 -0.61
C GLY A 87 -0.38 -9.84 -0.73
N LYS A 88 -0.73 -8.68 -1.32
CA LYS A 88 -2.08 -8.11 -1.38
C LYS A 88 -2.60 -8.01 -2.81
N ARG A 89 -3.92 -8.01 -2.97
CA ARG A 89 -4.56 -7.67 -4.26
C ARG A 89 -4.76 -6.17 -4.35
N PHE A 90 -4.95 -5.67 -5.56
CA PHE A 90 -5.23 -4.25 -5.83
C PHE A 90 -6.29 -3.64 -4.90
N TYR A 91 -7.48 -4.24 -4.84
CA TYR A 91 -8.58 -3.73 -4.01
C TYR A 91 -8.31 -3.81 -2.50
N ASP A 92 -7.42 -4.71 -2.06
CA ASP A 92 -7.05 -4.76 -0.65
C ASP A 92 -6.24 -3.50 -0.29
N VAL A 93 -5.34 -3.04 -1.18
CA VAL A 93 -4.54 -1.82 -0.99
C VAL A 93 -5.39 -0.57 -1.15
N LEU A 94 -6.20 -0.50 -2.22
CA LEU A 94 -7.07 0.65 -2.49
C LEU A 94 -8.07 0.89 -1.35
N ASN A 95 -8.74 -0.17 -0.88
CA ASN A 95 -9.72 -0.05 0.20
C ASN A 95 -9.05 0.25 1.53
N ALA A 96 -7.85 -0.30 1.81
CA ALA A 96 -7.11 0.05 3.02
C ALA A 96 -6.84 1.57 3.10
N ARG A 97 -6.44 2.19 1.98
CA ARG A 97 -6.24 3.63 1.93
C ARG A 97 -7.54 4.43 2.10
N ALA A 98 -8.59 4.05 1.36
CA ALA A 98 -9.89 4.70 1.48
C ALA A 98 -10.44 4.64 2.91
N PHE A 99 -10.26 3.49 3.58
CA PHE A 99 -10.74 3.31 4.95
C PHE A 99 -9.88 3.99 6.01
N ALA A 100 -8.57 4.15 5.78
CA ALA A 100 -7.76 4.99 6.64
C ALA A 100 -8.33 6.42 6.73
N GLU A 101 -8.75 6.98 5.58
CA GLU A 101 -9.45 8.28 5.54
C GLU A 101 -10.81 8.22 6.22
N ALA A 102 -11.61 7.20 5.89
CA ALA A 102 -12.95 7.04 6.45
C ALA A 102 -12.91 7.00 7.98
N ASN A 103 -11.91 6.33 8.57
CA ASN A 103 -11.75 6.26 10.03
C ASN A 103 -11.58 7.63 10.66
N VAL A 104 -10.82 8.54 10.03
CA VAL A 104 -10.64 9.92 10.49
C VAL A 104 -11.97 10.67 10.39
N LEU A 105 -12.64 10.60 9.24
CA LEU A 105 -13.91 11.27 9.01
C LEU A 105 -15.03 10.74 9.93
N LEU A 106 -14.99 9.46 10.30
CA LEU A 106 -15.95 8.83 11.20
C LEU A 106 -15.91 9.41 12.62
N LEU A 107 -14.84 10.12 13.01
CA LEU A 107 -14.74 10.83 14.28
C LEU A 107 -15.48 12.19 14.26
N THR A 108 -15.87 12.67 13.08
CA THR A 108 -16.63 13.91 12.89
C THR A 108 -18.14 13.66 12.88
N ASP A 109 -18.92 14.73 12.73
CA ASP A 109 -20.38 14.69 12.56
C ASP A 109 -20.84 14.44 11.11
N MET A 110 -19.92 14.28 10.16
CA MET A 110 -20.28 13.98 8.77
C MET A 110 -21.15 12.72 8.69
N PRO A 111 -22.28 12.73 7.95
CA PRO A 111 -23.09 11.54 7.74
C PRO A 111 -22.28 10.39 7.12
N ILE A 112 -22.53 9.15 7.56
CA ILE A 112 -21.75 7.97 7.06
C ILE A 112 -21.92 7.79 5.55
N GLY A 113 -23.11 8.10 5.02
CA GLY A 113 -23.34 8.10 3.57
C GLY A 113 -22.42 9.08 2.84
N ASP A 114 -22.26 10.29 3.36
CA ASP A 114 -21.38 11.32 2.78
C ASP A 114 -19.91 10.90 2.87
N ILE A 115 -19.50 10.29 3.98
CA ILE A 115 -18.14 9.72 4.13
C ILE A 115 -17.88 8.66 3.04
N ALA A 116 -18.86 7.81 2.72
CA ALA A 116 -18.69 6.80 1.68
C ALA A 116 -18.36 7.45 0.33
N TYR A 117 -19.09 8.51 -0.05
CA TYR A 117 -18.82 9.26 -1.27
C TYR A 117 -17.47 9.97 -1.22
N GLU A 118 -17.14 10.61 -0.09
CA GLU A 118 -15.88 11.34 0.12
C GLU A 118 -14.63 10.46 -0.01
N VAL A 119 -14.74 9.17 0.32
CA VAL A 119 -13.64 8.19 0.19
C VAL A 119 -13.70 7.35 -1.09
N GLY A 120 -14.54 7.78 -2.05
CA GLY A 120 -14.58 7.28 -3.42
C GLY A 120 -15.60 6.17 -3.70
N PHE A 121 -16.49 5.83 -2.77
CA PHE A 121 -17.53 4.83 -3.04
C PHE A 121 -18.74 5.47 -3.73
N SER A 122 -19.17 4.91 -4.85
CA SER A 122 -20.36 5.39 -5.57
C SER A 122 -21.69 5.09 -4.87
N HIS A 123 -21.68 4.18 -3.88
CA HIS A 123 -22.87 3.81 -3.10
C HIS A 123 -22.49 3.49 -1.66
N SER A 124 -23.23 4.06 -0.71
CA SER A 124 -23.03 3.84 0.72
C SER A 124 -23.20 2.38 1.14
N SER A 125 -24.13 1.64 0.54
CA SER A 125 -24.33 0.21 0.81
C SER A 125 -23.10 -0.64 0.46
N HIS A 126 -22.42 -0.32 -0.64
CA HIS A 126 -21.18 -0.99 -1.03
C HIS A 126 -20.02 -0.65 -0.10
N PHE A 127 -19.95 0.60 0.36
CA PHE A 127 -19.00 1.01 1.41
C PHE A 127 -19.22 0.20 2.70
N ASP A 128 -20.45 0.16 3.22
CA ASP A 128 -20.77 -0.55 4.46
C ASP A 128 -20.39 -2.04 4.39
N MET A 129 -20.79 -2.74 3.33
CA MET A 129 -20.45 -4.16 3.16
C MET A 129 -18.94 -4.39 3.08
N THR A 130 -18.23 -3.53 2.34
CA THR A 130 -16.78 -3.66 2.16
C THR A 130 -16.02 -3.32 3.44
N TYR A 131 -16.48 -2.31 4.18
CA TYR A 131 -15.91 -1.91 5.46
C TYR A 131 -16.11 -3.00 6.51
N ILE A 132 -17.30 -3.60 6.58
CA ILE A 132 -17.57 -4.75 7.46
C ILE A 132 -16.67 -5.94 7.08
N ARG A 133 -16.51 -6.24 5.79
CA ARG A 133 -15.60 -7.31 5.35
C ARG A 133 -14.15 -7.02 5.76
N PHE A 134 -13.73 -5.76 5.79
CA PHE A 134 -12.36 -5.36 6.08
C PHE A 134 -12.07 -5.31 7.60
N TYR A 135 -12.96 -4.74 8.41
CA TYR A 135 -12.75 -4.54 9.86
C TYR A 135 -13.56 -5.48 10.77
N GLY A 136 -14.53 -6.22 10.22
CA GLY A 136 -15.44 -7.08 11.00
C GLY A 136 -16.56 -6.33 11.74
N ILE A 137 -16.63 -4.99 11.62
CA ILE A 137 -17.66 -4.16 12.25
C ILE A 137 -18.14 -3.08 11.28
N SER A 138 -19.35 -2.56 11.49
CA SER A 138 -19.89 -1.48 10.65
C SER A 138 -19.23 -0.12 10.94
N PRO A 139 -19.22 0.82 9.98
CA PRO A 139 -18.73 2.18 10.18
C PRO A 139 -19.43 2.89 11.35
N GLY A 140 -20.74 2.70 11.50
CA GLY A 140 -21.51 3.25 12.63
C GLY A 140 -21.09 2.67 13.98
N THR A 141 -20.77 1.37 14.03
CA THR A 141 -20.22 0.74 15.23
C THR A 141 -18.85 1.30 15.55
N TYR A 142 -17.98 1.46 14.55
CA TYR A 142 -16.67 2.09 14.70
C TYR A 142 -16.79 3.51 15.25
N ARG A 143 -17.65 4.37 14.66
CA ARG A 143 -17.92 5.72 15.14
C ARG A 143 -18.35 5.75 16.61
N LYS A 144 -19.34 4.92 16.98
CA LYS A 144 -19.87 4.87 18.35
C LYS A 144 -18.82 4.49 19.38
N ARG A 145 -17.88 3.60 19.01
CA ARG A 145 -16.78 3.16 19.89
C ARG A 145 -15.72 4.24 20.08
N ASN A 146 -15.39 4.99 19.03
CA ASN A 146 -14.25 5.92 19.05
C ASN A 146 -14.62 7.37 19.36
N ARG A 147 -15.91 7.77 19.29
CA ARG A 147 -16.36 9.11 19.72
C ARG A 147 -16.73 9.19 21.20
N LYS A 148 -16.84 8.06 21.89
CA LYS A 148 -17.01 7.99 23.35
C LYS A 148 -15.64 7.79 24.01
N SER A 149 -14.83 8.84 24.03
CA SER A 149 -13.65 8.99 24.90
C SER A 149 -13.43 10.48 25.14
#